data_AF-A0A660YMA9-F1
#
_entry.id   AF-A0A660YMA9-F1
#
_cell.length_a   1.000
_cell.length_b   1.000
_cell.length_c   1.000
_cell.angle_alpha   90.00
_cell.angle_beta   90.00
_cell.angle_gamma   90.00
#
_symmetry.space_group_name_H-M   'P 1'
#
loop_
_entity.id
_entity.type
_entity.pdbx_description
1 polymer ?
#
loop_
_entity_poly.entity_id
_entity_poly.type
_entity_poly.pdbx_seq_one_letter_code
_entity_poly.pdbx_strand_id
1 'polypeptide(L)'
;MSYKAGKRLPAESASRLGHLEVLKSELVNKLVQEFESNTSPNITANLHWEPIPTGGEPLPLVFGVDGSIQPIESETPPCKRLGFVKTALLRIDQFALSRIDKDSPHPFALRDILADSALYHATV
;
A
#
# COMPACT_ATOMS: atom_id res chain seq x y z
N MET A 1 -38.31 10.65 -2.37
CA MET A 1 -37.11 11.46 -2.67
C MET A 1 -35.98 10.50 -3.04
N SER A 2 -35.45 10.61 -4.27
CA SER A 2 -34.45 9.67 -4.80
C SER A 2 -33.09 9.82 -4.13
N TYR A 3 -32.52 8.69 -3.73
CA TYR A 3 -31.12 8.56 -3.34
C TYR A 3 -30.22 8.87 -4.55
N LYS A 4 -29.38 9.90 -4.44
CA LYS A 4 -28.36 10.23 -5.46
C LYS A 4 -27.23 9.22 -5.41
N ALA A 5 -26.81 8.74 -6.58
CA ALA A 5 -25.64 7.87 -6.74
C ALA A 5 -24.36 8.62 -6.31
N GLY A 6 -23.73 8.16 -5.24
CA GLY A 6 -22.41 8.61 -4.79
C GLY A 6 -21.57 7.39 -4.43
N LYS A 7 -20.37 7.29 -5.00
CA LYS A 7 -19.41 6.17 -4.82
C LYS A 7 -18.75 6.09 -3.43
N ARG A 8 -19.23 6.82 -2.41
CA ARG A 8 -18.57 6.88 -1.10
C ARG A 8 -19.27 5.96 -0.11
N LEU A 9 -18.49 5.15 0.60
CA LEU A 9 -19.00 4.37 1.73
C LEU A 9 -19.51 5.34 2.83
N PRO A 10 -20.51 4.94 3.62
CA PRO A 10 -20.95 5.72 4.77
C PRO A 10 -19.76 5.95 5.72
N ALA A 11 -19.53 7.21 6.10
CA ALA A 11 -18.42 7.71 6.94
C ALA A 11 -17.05 7.99 6.26
N GLU A 12 -16.89 7.82 4.95
CA GLU A 12 -15.65 8.25 4.28
C GLU A 12 -15.74 9.73 3.83
N SER A 13 -15.14 10.62 4.62
CA SER A 13 -14.75 11.96 4.17
C SER A 13 -13.26 11.98 3.84
N ALA A 14 -12.91 11.83 2.56
CA ALA A 14 -11.58 12.20 2.09
C ALA A 14 -11.44 13.72 2.14
N SER A 15 -10.97 14.24 3.28
CA SER A 15 -10.60 15.64 3.44
C SER A 15 -9.40 15.93 2.53
N ARG A 16 -9.43 17.06 1.80
CA ARG A 16 -8.26 17.55 1.03
C ARG A 16 -7.01 17.72 1.89
N LEU A 17 -7.15 17.71 3.23
CA LEU A 17 -6.06 17.81 4.21
C LEU A 17 -5.80 16.49 4.96
N GLY A 18 -6.49 15.38 4.64
CA GLY A 18 -6.31 14.09 5.32
C GLY A 18 -4.90 13.51 5.15
N HIS A 19 -4.21 13.86 4.06
CA HIS A 19 -2.79 13.51 3.87
C HIS A 19 -1.87 14.19 4.90
N LEU A 20 -2.28 15.30 5.52
CA LEU A 20 -1.53 15.95 6.61
C LEU A 20 -1.72 15.24 7.95
N GLU A 21 -2.73 14.36 8.07
CA GLU A 21 -2.95 13.55 9.27
C GLU A 21 -1.81 12.54 9.49
N VAL A 22 -1.16 12.11 8.41
CA VAL A 22 0.07 11.32 8.44
C VAL A 22 1.19 12.01 9.22
N LEU A 23 1.26 13.35 9.19
CA LEU A 23 2.25 14.13 9.96
C LEU A 23 1.99 14.07 11.47
N LYS A 24 0.78 13.67 11.89
CA LYS A 24 0.43 13.46 13.30
C LYS A 24 0.63 12.01 13.73
N SER A 25 0.94 11.09 12.82
CA SER A 25 1.13 9.68 13.13
C SER A 25 2.40 9.50 13.97
N GLU A 26 2.24 8.92 15.16
CA GLU A 26 3.34 8.64 16.07
C GLU A 26 4.38 7.72 15.41
N LEU A 27 3.92 6.70 14.69
CA LEU A 27 4.79 5.78 13.95
C LEU A 27 5.60 6.51 12.87
N VAL A 28 4.95 7.37 12.07
CA VAL A 28 5.64 8.12 11.00
C VAL A 28 6.69 9.04 11.60
N ASN A 29 6.34 9.78 12.65
CA ASN A 29 7.26 10.68 13.33
C ASN A 29 8.45 9.93 13.94
N LYS A 30 8.24 8.74 14.51
CA LYS A 30 9.32 7.90 15.03
C LYS A 30 10.26 7.42 13.92
N LEU A 31 9.72 6.96 12.79
CA LEU A 31 10.53 6.54 11.64
C LEU A 31 11.37 7.68 11.08
N VAL A 32 10.78 8.89 10.97
CA VAL A 32 11.52 10.09 10.54
C VAL A 32 12.63 10.42 11.54
N GLN A 33 12.35 10.37 12.84
CA GLN A 33 13.37 10.61 13.87
C GLN A 33 14.51 9.58 13.82
N GLU A 34 14.20 8.30 13.65
CA GLU A 34 15.21 7.24 13.52
C GLU A 34 16.05 7.44 12.25
N PHE A 35 15.43 7.80 11.13
CA PHE A 35 16.10 8.09 9.86
C PHE A 35 17.04 9.30 9.95
N GLU A 36 16.60 10.39 10.57
CA GLU A 36 17.39 11.60 10.78
C GLU A 36 18.42 11.45 11.90
N SER A 37 18.31 10.41 12.73
CA SER A 37 19.30 10.12 13.76
C SER A 37 20.59 9.60 13.11
N ASN A 38 21.66 10.40 13.17
CA ASN A 38 23.01 10.01 12.72
C ASN A 38 23.66 8.91 13.58
N THR A 39 22.89 8.27 14.45
CA THR A 39 23.28 7.09 15.21
C THR A 39 23.31 5.88 14.28
N SER A 40 24.39 5.77 13.51
CA SER A 40 24.76 4.46 12.96
C SER A 40 24.94 3.54 14.16
N PRO A 41 24.16 2.45 14.29
CA PRO A 41 24.42 1.47 15.32
C PRO A 41 25.89 1.05 15.18
N ASN A 42 26.57 0.84 16.30
CA ASN A 42 27.93 0.33 16.29
C ASN A 42 27.83 -1.14 15.85
N ILE A 43 27.80 -1.37 14.53
CA ILE A 43 27.61 -2.69 13.93
C ILE A 43 28.83 -3.51 14.32
N THR A 44 28.68 -4.38 15.31
CA THR A 44 29.67 -5.39 15.63
C THR A 44 29.90 -6.24 14.39
N ALA A 45 31.16 -6.42 13.99
CA ALA A 45 31.56 -7.13 12.77
C ALA A 45 31.11 -8.62 12.69
N ASN A 46 30.46 -9.14 13.74
CA ASN A 46 29.91 -10.48 13.82
C ASN A 46 28.41 -10.49 13.44
N LEU A 47 28.08 -9.97 12.26
CA LEU A 47 26.75 -10.16 11.67
C LEU A 47 26.69 -11.55 11.05
N HIS A 48 25.87 -12.43 11.62
CA HIS A 48 25.58 -13.73 11.04
C HIS A 48 24.18 -13.70 10.42
N TRP A 49 24.04 -14.29 9.24
CA TRP A 49 22.73 -14.59 8.66
C TRP A 49 22.00 -15.56 9.60
N GLU A 50 20.89 -15.12 10.17
CA GLU A 50 19.99 -15.99 10.91
C GLU A 50 18.92 -16.56 9.96
N PRO A 51 18.58 -17.85 10.09
CA PRO A 51 17.48 -18.41 9.34
C PRO A 51 16.16 -17.77 9.79
N ILE A 52 15.27 -17.51 8.82
CA ILE A 52 13.91 -17.08 9.14
C ILE A 52 13.28 -18.17 10.03
N PRO A 53 12.72 -17.81 11.20
CA PRO A 53 12.07 -18.79 12.06
C PRO A 53 10.97 -19.51 11.30
N THR A 54 11.06 -20.84 11.24
CA THR A 54 10.08 -21.70 10.58
C THR A 54 9.01 -22.12 11.59
N GLY A 55 7.73 -21.94 11.23
CA GLY A 55 6.58 -22.35 12.04
C GLY A 55 5.46 -21.32 12.02
N GLY A 56 4.33 -21.65 12.65
CA GLY A 56 3.15 -20.80 12.73
C GLY A 56 2.10 -21.07 11.63
N GLU A 57 0.89 -20.56 11.86
CA GLU A 57 -0.22 -20.68 10.92
C GLU A 57 -0.22 -19.52 9.91
N PRO A 58 -0.45 -19.78 8.62
CA PRO A 58 -0.57 -18.73 7.62
C PRO A 58 -1.70 -17.74 7.98
N LEU A 59 -1.44 -16.44 7.78
CA LEU A 59 -2.47 -15.42 7.97
C LEU A 59 -3.60 -15.63 6.95
N PRO A 60 -4.87 -15.79 7.36
CA PRO A 60 -5.95 -16.07 6.42
C PRO A 60 -6.16 -14.93 5.41
N LEU A 61 -5.90 -13.70 5.84
CA LEU A 61 -6.00 -12.49 5.04
C LEU A 61 -4.68 -11.73 5.07
N VAL A 62 -4.24 -11.27 3.89
CA VAL A 62 -3.06 -10.43 3.73
C VAL A 62 -3.50 -9.14 3.04
N PHE A 63 -3.08 -8.00 3.59
CA PHE A 63 -3.33 -6.69 2.98
C PHE A 63 -2.04 -6.18 2.36
N GLY A 64 -2.07 -5.92 1.05
CA GLY A 64 -0.98 -5.32 0.30
C GLY A 64 -1.35 -3.89 -0.10
N VAL A 65 -0.40 -2.98 0.05
CA VAL A 65 -0.53 -1.59 -0.43
C VAL A 65 0.54 -1.37 -1.47
N ASP A 66 0.13 -0.81 -2.61
CA ASP A 66 1.05 -0.39 -3.67
C ASP A 66 0.65 1.00 -4.18
N GLY A 67 1.60 1.69 -4.81
CA GLY A 67 1.35 3.00 -5.38
C GLY A 67 2.38 3.41 -6.42
N SER A 68 1.97 4.36 -7.27
CA SER A 68 2.82 4.92 -8.32
C SER A 68 2.59 6.42 -8.42
N ILE A 69 3.62 7.14 -8.88
CA ILE A 69 3.53 8.57 -9.16
C ILE A 69 3.96 8.83 -10.60
N GLN A 70 3.12 9.56 -11.33
CA GLN A 70 3.43 10.02 -12.69
C GLN A 70 3.53 11.54 -12.69
N PRO A 71 4.74 12.11 -12.82
CA PRO A 71 4.89 13.55 -13.01
C PRO A 71 4.61 13.95 -14.47
N ILE A 72 4.06 15.15 -14.64
CA ILE A 72 3.98 15.92 -15.89
C ILE A 72 4.61 17.27 -15.61
N GLU A 73 5.63 17.63 -16.39
CA GLU A 73 6.43 18.83 -16.18
C GLU A 73 6.36 19.76 -17.40
N SER A 74 6.35 21.06 -17.16
CA SER A 74 6.53 22.10 -18.16
C SER A 74 7.98 22.52 -18.18
N GLU A 75 8.66 22.27 -19.31
CA GLU A 75 10.06 22.66 -19.53
C GLU A 75 10.24 24.17 -19.73
N THR A 76 9.17 24.89 -20.07
CA THR A 76 9.21 26.34 -20.30
C THR A 76 8.86 27.14 -19.03
N PRO A 77 9.53 28.27 -18.77
CA PRO A 77 9.20 29.16 -17.67
C PRO A 77 7.78 29.76 -17.75
N PRO A 78 7.07 29.91 -16.62
CA PRO A 78 7.45 29.41 -15.30
C PRO A 78 7.33 27.88 -15.26
N CYS A 79 8.37 27.20 -14.76
CA CYS A 79 8.38 25.75 -14.66
C CYS A 79 7.24 25.30 -13.72
N LYS A 80 6.40 24.40 -14.21
CA LYS A 80 5.25 23.84 -13.48
C LYS A 80 5.35 22.33 -13.50
N ARG A 81 4.98 21.68 -12.40
CA ARG A 81 4.90 20.22 -12.30
C ARG A 81 3.56 19.83 -11.71
N LEU A 82 2.92 18.85 -12.33
CA LEU A 82 1.72 18.18 -11.83
C LEU A 82 2.06 16.71 -11.63
N GLY A 83 1.78 16.16 -10.45
CA GLY A 83 1.97 14.74 -10.17
C GLY A 83 0.63 14.05 -10.02
N PHE A 84 0.43 12.94 -10.72
CA PHE A 84 -0.71 12.05 -10.49
C PHE A 84 -0.24 10.92 -9.59
N VAL A 85 -0.86 10.77 -8.42
CA VAL A 85 -0.54 9.70 -7.47
C VAL A 85 -1.63 8.65 -7.53
N LYS A 86 -1.28 7.41 -7.83
CA LYS A 86 -2.18 6.25 -7.76
C LYS A 86 -1.81 5.40 -6.57
N THR A 87 -2.79 5.00 -5.79
CA THR A 87 -2.63 4.05 -4.68
C THR A 87 -3.64 2.93 -4.80
N ALA A 88 -3.23 1.70 -4.52
CA ALA A 88 -4.08 0.52 -4.45
C ALA A 88 -3.91 -0.18 -3.10
N LEU A 89 -5.03 -0.49 -2.45
CA LEU A 89 -5.09 -1.41 -1.31
C LEU A 89 -5.76 -2.69 -1.79
N LEU A 90 -5.02 -3.80 -1.69
CA LEU A 90 -5.46 -5.13 -2.06
C LEU A 90 -5.63 -5.97 -0.80
N ARG A 91 -6.73 -6.71 -0.70
CA ARG A 91 -6.96 -7.76 0.28
C ARG A 91 -6.89 -9.11 -0.42
N ILE A 92 -5.93 -9.92 -0.02
CA ILE A 92 -5.68 -11.24 -0.55
C ILE A 92 -6.22 -12.28 0.45
N ASP A 93 -7.10 -13.15 -0.03
CA ASP A 93 -7.58 -14.32 0.70
C ASP A 93 -6.68 -15.53 0.39
N GLN A 94 -5.91 -15.96 1.39
CA GLN A 94 -4.97 -17.08 1.21
C GLN A 94 -5.69 -18.41 1.02
N PHE A 95 -6.89 -18.59 1.58
CA PHE A 95 -7.69 -19.79 1.39
C PHE A 95 -8.22 -19.88 -0.04
N ALA A 96 -8.73 -18.77 -0.58
CA ALA A 96 -9.14 -18.72 -1.98
C ALA A 96 -7.96 -19.02 -2.92
N LEU A 97 -6.79 -18.39 -2.68
CA LEU A 97 -5.57 -18.64 -3.48
C LEU A 97 -5.06 -20.08 -3.37
N SER A 98 -5.19 -20.73 -2.21
CA SER A 98 -4.77 -22.12 -2.01
C SER A 98 -5.45 -23.13 -2.94
N ARG A 99 -6.59 -22.74 -3.55
CA ARG A 99 -7.35 -23.57 -4.49
C ARG A 99 -6.84 -23.47 -5.92
N ILE A 100 -5.93 -22.53 -6.20
CA ILE A 100 -5.29 -22.36 -7.50
C ILE A 100 -3.96 -23.10 -7.51
N ASP A 101 -3.65 -23.73 -8.64
CA ASP A 101 -2.33 -24.30 -8.92
C ASP A 101 -1.25 -23.21 -8.83
N LYS A 102 -0.26 -23.41 -7.97
CA LYS A 102 0.81 -22.45 -7.71
C LYS A 102 1.84 -22.39 -8.85
N ASP A 103 2.02 -23.50 -9.56
CA ASP A 103 3.04 -23.63 -10.60
C ASP A 103 2.47 -23.31 -11.99
N SER A 104 1.16 -23.54 -12.19
CA SER A 104 0.46 -23.26 -13.44
C SER A 104 -0.96 -22.70 -13.21
N PRO A 105 -1.08 -21.48 -12.65
CA PRO A 105 -2.36 -20.90 -12.29
C PRO A 105 -3.22 -20.61 -13.53
N HIS A 106 -4.47 -21.06 -13.51
CA HIS A 106 -5.43 -20.74 -14.57
C HIS A 106 -5.75 -19.22 -14.56
N PRO A 107 -5.45 -18.47 -15.64
CA PRO A 107 -5.49 -17.00 -15.61
C PRO A 107 -6.86 -16.42 -15.23
N PHE A 108 -7.96 -17.04 -15.68
CA PHE A 108 -9.30 -16.58 -15.35
C PHE A 108 -9.67 -16.85 -13.89
N ALA A 109 -9.19 -17.96 -13.30
CA ALA A 109 -9.47 -18.26 -11.90
C ALA A 109 -8.74 -17.25 -11.00
N LEU A 110 -7.50 -16.92 -11.34
CA LEU A 110 -6.72 -15.91 -10.62
C LEU A 110 -7.34 -14.51 -10.77
N ARG A 111 -7.77 -14.13 -11.97
CA ARG A 111 -8.51 -12.88 -12.21
C ARG A 111 -9.76 -12.82 -11.34
N ASP A 112 -10.55 -13.88 -11.27
CA ASP A 112 -11.82 -13.88 -10.54
C ASP A 112 -11.59 -13.76 -9.03
N ILE A 113 -10.55 -14.39 -8.47
CA ILE A 113 -10.15 -14.17 -7.06
C ILE A 113 -9.70 -12.72 -6.81
N LEU A 114 -8.96 -12.15 -7.76
CA LEU A 114 -8.42 -10.80 -7.61
C LEU A 114 -9.42 -9.69 -7.93
N ALA A 115 -10.50 -9.97 -8.65
CA ALA A 115 -11.50 -8.98 -9.05
C ALA A 115 -12.09 -8.22 -7.85
N ASP A 116 -12.32 -8.94 -6.75
CA ASP A 116 -12.87 -8.39 -5.51
C ASP A 116 -11.79 -8.11 -4.44
N SER A 117 -10.50 -8.23 -4.82
CA SER A 117 -9.38 -7.98 -3.90
C SER A 117 -9.09 -6.49 -3.70
N ALA A 118 -9.43 -5.64 -4.67
CA ALA A 118 -9.20 -4.20 -4.57
C ALA A 118 -10.22 -3.54 -3.64
N LEU A 119 -9.77 -3.16 -2.44
CA LEU A 119 -10.59 -2.45 -1.46
C LEU A 119 -10.59 -0.94 -1.68
N TYR A 120 -9.47 -0.40 -2.14
CA TYR A 120 -9.34 1.03 -2.39
C TYR A 120 -8.49 1.29 -3.63
N HIS A 121 -9.00 2.14 -4.51
CA HIS A 121 -8.29 2.65 -5.66
C HIS A 121 -8.52 4.16 -5.74
N ALA A 122 -7.47 4.94 -5.50
CA ALA A 122 -7.53 6.39 -5.61
C ALA A 122 -6.47 6.91 -6.57
N THR A 123 -6.87 7.90 -7.35
CA THR A 123 -5.97 8.78 -8.09
C THR A 123 -6.20 10.19 -7.56
N VAL A 124 -5.15 10.84 -7.08
CA VAL A 124 -5.17 12.23 -6.56
C VAL A 124 -4.27 13.10 -7.42
#